data_AF-A0A3A0B4X1-F1
#
_entry.id   AF-A0A3A0B4X1-F1
#
_cell.length_a   1.000
_cell.length_b   1.000
_cell.length_c   1.000
_cell.angle_alpha   90.00
_cell.angle_beta   90.00
_cell.angle_gamma   90.00
#
_symmetry.space_group_name_H-M   'P 1'
#
loop_
_entity.id
_entity.type
_entity.pdbx_description
1 polymer ?
#
loop_
_entity_poly.entity_id
_entity_poly.type
_entity_poly.pdbx_seq_one_letter_code
_entity_poly.pdbx_strand_id
1 'polypeptide(L)' 'MNLSLIVPVYNEQDNLPLLFEAIAESMNALGQTWEVIYVDDGRHVA' A
#
# COMPACT_ATOMS: atom_id res chain seq x y z
N MET A 1 2.89 15.79 11.11
CA MET A 1 1.99 15.60 9.96
C MET A 1 2.06 14.13 9.61
N ASN A 2 0.93 13.48 9.37
CA ASN A 2 0.87 12.04 9.14
C ASN A 2 0.41 11.80 7.70
N LEU A 3 1.05 10.84 7.02
CA LEU A 3 0.77 10.52 5.62
C LEU A 3 0.04 9.18 5.51
N SER A 4 -1.14 9.18 4.88
CA SER A 4 -1.88 7.95 4.58
C SER A 4 -1.81 7.66 3.09
N LEU A 5 -1.25 6.52 2.72
CA LEU A 5 -1.19 6.03 1.33
C LEU A 5 -2.37 5.07 1.11
N ILE A 6 -3.25 5.40 0.18
CA ILE A 6 -4.38 4.54 -0.20
C ILE A 6 -4.04 3.92 -1.55
N VAL A 7 -3.87 2.60 -1.58
CA VAL A 7 -3.42 1.88 -2.77
C VAL A 7 -4.48 0.84 -3.16
N PRO A 8 -5.21 1.06 -4.26
CA PRO A 8 -6.08 0.03 -4.84
C PRO A 8 -5.23 -1.14 -5.34
N VAL A 9 -5.65 -2.37 -5.04
CA VAL A 9 -4.97 -3.61 -5.45
C VAL A 9 -5.99 -4.61 -5.97
N TYR A 10 -5.63 -5.39 -6.99
CA TYR A 10 -6.49 -6.41 -7.60
C TYR A 10 -5.71 -7.70 -7.84
N ASN A 11 -6.07 -8.76 -7.13
CA ASN A 11 -5.51 -10.11 -7.34
C ASN A 11 -3.95 -10.17 -7.26
N GLU A 12 -3.32 -9.33 -6.44
CA GLU A 12 -1.86 -9.13 -6.35
C GLU A 12 -1.23 -9.67 -5.05
N GLN A 13 -1.81 -10.72 -4.44
CA GLN A 13 -1.39 -11.18 -3.11
C GLN A 13 0.12 -11.44 -2.97
N ASP A 14 0.76 -12.06 -3.98
CA ASP A 14 2.19 -12.37 -3.96
C ASP A 14 3.08 -11.12 -4.14
N ASN A 15 2.55 -10.06 -4.73
CA ASN A 15 3.28 -8.82 -5.00
C ASN A 15 3.17 -7.80 -3.84
N LEU A 16 2.15 -7.94 -2.98
CA LEU A 16 1.94 -7.03 -1.84
C LEU A 16 3.15 -6.91 -0.90
N PRO A 17 3.88 -7.99 -0.55
CA PRO A 17 5.08 -7.87 0.28
C PRO A 17 6.16 -7.01 -0.37
N LEU A 18 6.43 -7.21 -1.68
CA LEU A 18 7.42 -6.43 -2.42
C LEU A 18 7.03 -4.95 -2.53
N LEU A 19 5.74 -4.69 -2.75
CA LEU A 19 5.21 -3.33 -2.79
C LEU A 19 5.35 -2.65 -1.42
N PHE A 20 5.03 -3.38 -0.33
CA PHE A 20 5.21 -2.86 1.02
C PHE A 20 6.67 -2.53 1.32
N GLU A 21 7.61 -3.40 0.96
CA GLU A 21 9.05 -3.16 1.17
C GLU A 21 9.52 -1.88 0.46
N ALA A 22 9.13 -1.68 -0.80
CA ALA A 22 9.49 -0.49 -1.57
C ALA A 22 8.87 0.80 -0.99
N ILE A 23 7.62 0.75 -0.53
CA ILE A 23 6.97 1.87 0.15
C ILE A 23 7.69 2.16 1.47
N ALA A 24 7.96 1.14 2.28
CA ALA A 24 8.61 1.30 3.57
C ALA A 24 10.00 1.92 3.44
N GLU A 25 10.82 1.47 2.48
CA GLU A 25 12.13 2.07 2.20
C GLU A 25 12.02 3.58 1.89
N SER A 26 11.09 3.93 1.00
CA SER A 26 10.85 5.32 0.59
C SER A 26 10.35 6.19 1.75
N MET A 27 9.41 5.68 2.55
CA MET A 27 8.78 6.42 3.64
C MET A 27 9.69 6.55 4.86
N ASN A 28 10.54 5.56 5.13
CA ASN A 28 11.53 5.63 6.21
C ASN A 28 12.55 6.75 5.95
N ALA A 29 12.92 6.99 4.70
CA ALA A 29 13.81 8.09 4.34
C ALA A 29 13.18 9.49 4.56
N LEU A 30 11.84 9.59 4.54
CA LEU A 30 11.11 10.84 4.77
C LEU A 30 11.01 11.22 6.26
N GLY A 31 11.22 10.27 7.19
CA GLY A 31 11.20 10.53 8.63
C GLY A 31 9.84 10.99 9.18
N GLN A 32 8.74 10.66 8.49
CA GLN A 32 7.38 11.00 8.91
C GLN A 32 6.62 9.76 9.37
N THR A 33 5.62 9.95 10.23
CA THR A 33 4.67 8.88 10.55
C THR A 33 3.76 8.64 9.34
N TRP A 34 3.60 7.39 8.95
CA TRP A 34 2.82 7.01 7.78
C TRP A 34 2.08 5.69 7.98
N GLU A 35 1.07 5.48 7.16
CA GLU A 35 0.37 4.21 6.99
C GLU A 35 0.12 3.92 5.51
N VAL A 36 -0.03 2.64 5.16
CA VAL A 36 -0.50 2.20 3.85
C VAL A 36 -1.74 1.34 4.03
N ILE A 37 -2.79 1.66 3.28
CA ILE A 37 -4.07 0.94 3.28
C ILE A 37 -4.25 0.37 1.88
N TYR A 38 -4.11 -0.95 1.76
CA TYR A 38 -4.43 -1.68 0.54
C TYR A 38 -5.93 -1.89 0.45
N VAL A 39 -6.54 -1.44 -0.64
CA VAL A 39 -7.98 -1.57 -0.89
C VAL A 39 -8.17 -2.56 -2.01
N ASP A 40 -8.80 -3.69 -1.73
CA ASP A 40 -9.26 -4.61 -2.78
C ASP A 40 -10.28 -3.87 -3.68
N ASP A 41 -9.92 -3.65 -4.95
CA ASP A 41 -10.78 -2.97 -5.91
C ASP A 41 -11.74 -3.95 -6.64
N GLY A 42 -11.60 -5.25 -6.34
CA GLY A 42 -12.30 -6.36 -6.97
C GLY A 42 -13.80 -6.35 -6.73
N ARG A 43 -14.53 -5.64 -7.59
CA ARG A 43 -15.98 -5.82 -7.77
C ARG A 43 -16.22 -6.89 -8.83
N HIS A 44 -16.41 -8.15 -8.42
CA HIS A 44 -17.21 -9.09 -9.22
C HIS A 44 -18.65 -9.02 -8.72
N VAL A 45 -19.46 -8.20 -9.40
CA VAL A 45 -20.92 -8.38 -9.37
C VAL A 45 -21.21 -9.39 -10.48
N ALA A 46 -21.43 -10.64 -10.10
CA ALA A 46 -22.11 -11.62 -10.96
C ALA A 46 -23.62 -11.49 -10.76
#